data_AF-A0A8S2TNU8-F1
#
_entry.id   AF-A0A8S2TNU8-F1
#
_cell.length_a   1.000
_cell.length_b   1.000
_cell.length_c   1.000
_cell.angle_alpha   90.00
_cell.angle_beta   90.00
_cell.angle_gamma   90.00
#
_symmetry.space_group_name_H-M   'P 1'
#
loop_
_entity.id
_entity.type
_entity.pdbx_description
1 polymer ?
#
loop_
_entity_poly.entity_id
_entity_poly.type
_entity_poly.pdbx_seq_one_letter_code
_entity_poly.pdbx_strand_id
1 'polypeptide(L)'
;MNLNAVSLAIAQISFTLKSLSKKNFNSSTIEIANLISEHGFEVERHFYRTLVTYLDLESIEQNSTSIKRSENIHLTYWLQELPSLISKSNFVTLICYAFDTAGTQKSLKLSSHINGFLTSLCKLFKLTRAQELLFVFALRNSIHTELQQLTHEHIEQRLPDFIRIASGDNGINELGLAELSVEAVHSLVLLIQQYISNESIEPLTTTEDYERFLDVLRKG
;
A
#
# COMPACT_ATOMS: atom_id res chain seq x y z
N MET A 1 -28.28 25.29 -6.78
CA MET A 1 -27.10 24.47 -6.40
C MET A 1 -26.67 23.68 -7.63
N ASN A 2 -25.60 24.11 -8.32
CA ASN A 2 -24.96 23.27 -9.33
C ASN A 2 -24.04 22.29 -8.57
N LEU A 3 -24.53 21.10 -8.22
CA LEU A 3 -23.61 20.02 -7.86
C LEU A 3 -22.78 19.74 -9.11
N ASN A 4 -21.47 19.98 -9.05
CA ASN A 4 -20.59 19.49 -10.10
C ASN A 4 -20.71 17.95 -10.13
N ALA A 5 -20.71 17.35 -11.32
CA ALA A 5 -20.95 15.91 -11.49
C ALA A 5 -19.98 15.05 -10.65
N VAL A 6 -18.74 15.52 -10.50
CA VAL A 6 -17.70 14.91 -9.65
C VAL A 6 -18.11 14.84 -8.18
N SER A 7 -18.69 15.90 -7.61
CA SER A 7 -19.12 15.92 -6.20
C SER A 7 -20.29 14.96 -5.98
N LEU A 8 -21.16 14.81 -6.98
CA LEU A 8 -22.23 13.81 -6.92
C LEU A 8 -21.65 12.40 -6.91
N ALA A 9 -20.68 12.11 -7.79
CA ALA A 9 -20.00 10.82 -7.84
C ALA A 9 -19.26 10.50 -6.53
N ILE A 10 -18.55 11.48 -5.96
CA ILE A 10 -17.90 11.37 -4.64
C ILE A 10 -18.91 11.01 -3.55
N ALA A 11 -20.05 11.71 -3.50
CA ALA A 11 -21.10 11.43 -2.53
C ALA A 11 -21.71 10.03 -2.72
N GLN A 12 -21.89 9.61 -3.99
CA GLN A 12 -22.40 8.29 -4.34
C GLN A 12 -21.43 7.19 -3.90
N ILE A 13 -20.12 7.33 -4.16
CA ILE A 13 -19.11 6.38 -3.66
C ILE A 13 -19.17 6.26 -2.14
N SER A 14 -19.25 7.38 -1.42
CA SER A 14 -19.35 7.33 0.04
C SER A 14 -20.61 6.61 0.52
N PHE A 15 -21.75 6.81 -0.15
CA PHE A 15 -22.99 6.12 0.18
C PHE A 15 -22.92 4.61 -0.12
N THR A 16 -22.38 4.26 -1.29
CA THR A 16 -22.24 2.87 -1.74
C THR A 16 -21.28 2.11 -0.83
N LEU A 17 -20.14 2.70 -0.45
CA LEU A 17 -19.22 2.10 0.52
C LEU A 17 -19.84 1.99 1.92
N LYS A 18 -20.61 2.98 2.37
CA LYS A 18 -21.29 2.93 3.67
C LYS A 18 -22.34 1.81 3.74
N SER A 19 -23.03 1.55 2.63
CA SER A 19 -24.08 0.53 2.53
C SER A 19 -23.57 -0.84 2.04
N LEU A 20 -22.24 -0.99 1.92
CA LEU A 20 -21.61 -2.19 1.40
C LEU A 20 -21.93 -3.41 2.28
N SER A 21 -22.30 -4.50 1.63
CA SER A 21 -22.68 -5.76 2.26
C SER A 21 -22.36 -6.92 1.31
N LYS A 22 -22.39 -8.15 1.83
CA LYS A 22 -22.21 -9.34 0.98
C LYS A 22 -23.24 -9.45 -0.14
N LYS A 23 -24.44 -8.89 0.03
CA LYS A 23 -25.54 -8.99 -0.95
C LYS A 23 -25.38 -8.07 -2.15
N ASN A 24 -24.86 -6.86 -1.92
CA ASN A 24 -24.68 -5.83 -2.94
C ASN A 24 -23.23 -5.67 -3.38
N PHE A 25 -22.30 -6.51 -2.91
CA PHE A 25 -20.87 -6.38 -3.20
C PHE A 25 -20.59 -6.28 -4.70
N ASN A 26 -21.06 -7.25 -5.49
CA ASN A 26 -20.80 -7.28 -6.94
C ASN A 26 -21.43 -6.09 -7.70
N SER A 27 -22.63 -5.66 -7.30
CA SER A 27 -23.25 -4.50 -7.95
C SER A 27 -22.54 -3.20 -7.56
N SER A 28 -22.14 -3.08 -6.30
CA SER A 28 -21.43 -1.91 -5.76
C SER A 28 -20.04 -1.77 -6.38
N THR A 29 -19.32 -2.87 -6.61
CA THR A 29 -18.00 -2.85 -7.22
C THR A 29 -18.07 -2.36 -8.67
N ILE A 30 -19.06 -2.84 -9.44
CA ILE A 30 -19.30 -2.40 -10.81
C ILE A 30 -19.70 -0.92 -10.85
N GLU A 31 -20.61 -0.50 -9.97
CA GLU A 31 -21.06 0.89 -9.87
C GLU A 31 -19.89 1.84 -9.58
N ILE A 32 -19.08 1.52 -8.59
CA ILE A 32 -17.90 2.32 -8.23
C ILE A 32 -16.89 2.35 -9.37
N ALA A 33 -16.62 1.21 -10.02
CA ALA A 33 -15.72 1.16 -11.18
C ALA A 33 -16.21 2.06 -12.33
N ASN A 34 -17.52 2.08 -12.60
CA ASN A 34 -18.10 2.96 -13.61
C ASN A 34 -17.95 4.43 -13.24
N LEU A 35 -18.22 4.81 -11.99
CA LEU A 35 -18.04 6.19 -11.52
C LEU A 35 -16.58 6.67 -11.63
N ILE A 36 -15.63 5.79 -11.31
CA ILE A 36 -14.19 6.08 -11.45
C ILE A 36 -13.83 6.25 -12.94
N SER A 37 -14.33 5.38 -13.81
CA SER A 37 -14.08 5.48 -15.25
C SER A 37 -14.65 6.76 -15.87
N GLU A 38 -15.84 7.19 -15.43
CA GLU A 38 -16.53 8.37 -15.96
C GLU A 38 -15.90 9.70 -15.48
N HIS A 39 -15.49 9.76 -14.21
CA HIS A 39 -15.08 11.02 -13.57
C HIS A 39 -13.58 11.10 -13.28
N GLY A 40 -12.84 10.01 -13.51
CA GLY A 40 -11.39 9.96 -13.47
C GLY A 40 -10.77 10.01 -12.08
N PHE A 41 -9.57 10.56 -12.03
CA PHE A 41 -8.63 10.40 -10.93
C PHE A 41 -9.11 10.95 -9.58
N GLU A 42 -9.87 12.05 -9.56
CA GLU A 42 -10.33 12.64 -8.29
C GLU A 42 -11.32 11.71 -7.57
N VAL A 43 -12.17 11.03 -8.33
CA VAL A 43 -13.13 10.06 -7.81
C VAL A 43 -12.43 8.78 -7.36
N GLU A 44 -11.44 8.31 -8.12
CA GLU A 44 -10.58 7.18 -7.75
C GLU A 44 -9.83 7.44 -6.42
N ARG A 45 -9.23 8.62 -6.31
CA ARG A 45 -8.54 9.07 -5.11
C ARG A 45 -9.49 9.07 -3.90
N HIS A 46 -10.70 9.59 -4.07
CA HIS A 46 -11.72 9.60 -3.01
C HIS A 46 -12.18 8.19 -2.63
N PHE A 47 -12.30 7.28 -3.61
CA PHE A 47 -12.65 5.88 -3.37
C PHE A 47 -11.67 5.21 -2.42
N TYR A 48 -10.36 5.21 -2.74
CA TYR A 48 -9.36 4.56 -1.89
C TYR A 48 -9.29 5.19 -0.50
N ARG A 49 -9.36 6.53 -0.41
CA ARG A 49 -9.44 7.24 0.88
C ARG A 49 -10.62 6.79 1.73
N THR A 50 -11.80 6.74 1.13
CA THR A 50 -13.02 6.36 1.83
C THR A 50 -12.96 4.89 2.24
N LEU A 51 -12.43 4.02 1.38
CA LEU A 51 -12.28 2.60 1.67
C LEU A 51 -11.33 2.36 2.86
N VAL A 52 -10.16 3.02 2.88
CA VAL A 52 -9.21 2.94 4.01
C VAL A 52 -9.82 3.43 5.30
N THR A 53 -10.67 4.45 5.27
CA THR A 53 -11.37 4.96 6.48
C THR A 53 -12.31 3.92 7.09
N TYR A 54 -12.80 2.95 6.30
CA TYR A 54 -13.62 1.83 6.79
C TYR A 54 -12.80 0.58 7.16
N LEU A 55 -11.50 0.56 6.84
CA LEU A 55 -10.59 -0.43 7.40
C LEU A 55 -10.37 0.03 8.84
N ASP A 56 -10.93 -0.69 9.81
CA ASP A 56 -10.73 -0.42 11.24
C ASP A 56 -9.24 -0.60 11.59
N LEU A 57 -8.43 0.44 11.36
CA LEU A 57 -6.96 0.39 11.53
C LEU A 57 -6.57 0.36 13.01
N GLU A 58 -7.41 0.91 13.90
CA GLU A 58 -7.18 0.90 15.35
C GLU A 58 -7.14 -0.53 15.91
N SER A 59 -7.97 -1.44 15.39
CA SER A 59 -7.94 -2.85 15.83
C SER A 59 -6.73 -3.64 15.32
N ILE A 60 -6.04 -3.14 14.28
CA ILE A 60 -4.78 -3.70 13.77
C ILE A 60 -3.62 -3.40 14.73
N GLU A 61 -3.57 -2.19 15.29
CA GLU A 61 -2.52 -1.77 16.23
C GLU A 61 -2.51 -2.60 17.51
N GLN A 62 -3.69 -3.04 17.98
CA GLN A 62 -3.81 -3.77 19.24
C GLN A 62 -3.43 -5.26 19.16
N ASN A 63 -2.87 -5.73 18.02
CA ASN A 63 -2.59 -7.16 17.76
C ASN A 63 -3.79 -8.08 18.04
N SER A 64 -5.01 -7.53 17.99
CA SER A 64 -6.22 -8.31 18.14
C SER A 64 -6.38 -9.12 16.87
N THR A 65 -6.06 -10.41 16.97
CA THR A 65 -6.24 -11.43 15.93
C THR A 65 -7.72 -11.62 15.49
N SER A 66 -8.61 -10.69 15.84
CA SER A 66 -10.06 -10.78 15.72
C SER A 66 -10.69 -9.92 14.61
N ILE A 67 -9.93 -9.30 13.69
CA ILE A 67 -10.53 -8.97 12.39
C ILE A 67 -10.75 -10.29 11.67
N LYS A 68 -11.92 -10.90 11.91
CA LYS A 68 -12.39 -12.03 11.13
C LYS A 68 -12.51 -11.54 9.69
N ARG A 69 -11.52 -11.90 8.87
CA ARG A 69 -11.41 -11.53 7.45
C ARG A 69 -12.69 -11.79 6.66
N SER A 70 -13.50 -12.76 7.07
CA SER A 70 -14.78 -13.13 6.46
C SER A 70 -15.96 -12.22 6.84
N GLU A 71 -15.79 -11.31 7.80
CA GLU A 71 -16.83 -10.42 8.32
C GLU A 71 -16.61 -8.96 7.87
N ASN A 72 -15.37 -8.52 7.59
CA ASN A 72 -15.10 -7.19 7.08
C ASN A 72 -15.15 -7.14 5.53
N ILE A 73 -16.27 -6.62 5.02
CA ILE A 73 -16.52 -6.49 3.58
C ILE A 73 -15.64 -5.44 2.91
N HIS A 74 -15.27 -4.37 3.63
CA HIS A 74 -14.37 -3.32 3.14
C HIS A 74 -12.95 -3.82 2.97
N LEU A 75 -12.45 -4.62 3.91
CA LEU A 75 -11.17 -5.31 3.78
C LEU A 75 -11.18 -6.27 2.58
N THR A 76 -12.28 -6.99 2.37
CA THR A 76 -12.42 -7.86 1.19
C THR A 76 -12.34 -7.05 -0.10
N TYR A 77 -12.98 -5.87 -0.15
CA TYR A 77 -12.88 -4.98 -1.32
C TYR A 77 -11.45 -4.46 -1.51
N TRP A 78 -10.81 -3.99 -0.44
CA TRP A 78 -9.43 -3.50 -0.49
C TRP A 78 -8.48 -4.55 -1.07
N LEU A 79 -8.55 -5.79 -0.56
CA LEU A 79 -7.71 -6.89 -1.04
C LEU A 79 -7.96 -7.24 -2.52
N GLN A 80 -9.21 -7.08 -3.00
CA GLN A 80 -9.53 -7.29 -4.41
C GLN A 80 -8.89 -6.21 -5.30
N GLU A 81 -8.88 -4.95 -4.85
CA GLU A 81 -8.37 -3.82 -5.64
C GLU A 81 -6.84 -3.68 -5.57
N LEU A 82 -6.22 -4.23 -4.53
CA LEU A 82 -4.79 -4.05 -4.23
C LEU A 82 -3.85 -4.43 -5.38
N PRO A 83 -4.02 -5.56 -6.09
CA PRO A 83 -3.16 -5.91 -7.22
C PRO A 83 -3.24 -4.89 -8.37
N SER A 84 -4.46 -4.40 -8.67
CA SER A 84 -4.67 -3.34 -9.66
C SER A 84 -4.03 -2.04 -9.20
N LEU A 85 -4.21 -1.68 -7.93
CA LEU A 85 -3.68 -0.46 -7.33
C LEU A 85 -2.14 -0.40 -7.41
N ILE A 86 -1.45 -1.48 -7.03
CA ILE A 86 0.02 -1.57 -7.06
C ILE A 86 0.58 -1.39 -8.48
N SER A 87 -0.18 -1.82 -9.50
CA SER A 87 0.23 -1.75 -10.90
C SER A 87 0.01 -0.37 -11.53
N LYS A 88 -0.63 0.59 -10.82
CA LYS A 88 -0.93 1.92 -11.37
C LYS A 88 0.27 2.87 -11.22
N SER A 89 0.52 3.69 -12.23
CA SER A 89 1.61 4.69 -12.23
C SER A 89 1.44 5.78 -11.17
N ASN A 90 0.21 6.04 -10.72
CA ASN A 90 -0.13 6.99 -9.65
C ASN A 90 -0.26 6.33 -8.26
N PHE A 91 0.19 5.07 -8.10
CA PHE A 91 0.09 4.28 -6.87
C PHE A 91 0.50 5.06 -5.62
N VAL A 92 1.68 5.69 -5.64
CA VAL A 92 2.21 6.46 -4.50
C VAL A 92 1.22 7.55 -4.07
N THR A 93 0.70 8.32 -5.02
CA THR A 93 -0.24 9.41 -4.71
C THR A 93 -1.56 8.88 -4.15
N LEU A 94 -2.08 7.78 -4.70
CA LEU A 94 -3.32 7.16 -4.22
C LEU A 94 -3.18 6.61 -2.79
N ILE A 95 -2.06 5.93 -2.50
CA ILE A 95 -1.77 5.38 -1.18
C ILE A 95 -1.54 6.49 -0.15
N CYS A 96 -0.67 7.46 -0.43
CA CYS A 96 -0.44 8.58 0.50
C CYS A 96 -1.74 9.29 0.83
N TYR A 97 -2.52 9.68 -0.18
CA TYR A 97 -3.77 10.41 0.06
C TYR A 97 -4.78 9.60 0.90
N ALA A 98 -4.86 8.28 0.67
CA ALA A 98 -5.76 7.42 1.41
C ALA A 98 -5.39 7.31 2.89
N PHE A 99 -4.11 7.11 3.20
CA PHE A 99 -3.62 6.95 4.57
C PHE A 99 -3.43 8.28 5.30
N ASP A 100 -3.08 9.35 4.60
CA ASP A 100 -2.93 10.69 5.17
C ASP A 100 -4.25 11.20 5.73
N THR A 101 -5.35 10.91 5.07
CA THR A 101 -6.66 11.31 5.59
C THR A 101 -7.07 10.45 6.78
N ALA A 102 -6.83 9.13 6.73
CA ALA A 102 -7.08 8.24 7.88
C ALA A 102 -6.28 8.72 9.12
N GLY A 103 -5.10 9.30 8.90
CA GLY A 103 -4.24 9.99 9.88
C GLY A 103 -4.98 11.01 10.74
N THR A 104 -5.74 11.88 10.06
CA THR A 104 -6.45 12.99 10.68
C THR A 104 -7.71 12.58 11.45
N GLN A 105 -8.26 11.38 11.18
CA GLN A 105 -9.55 10.93 11.69
C GLN A 105 -9.43 9.98 12.88
N LYS A 106 -8.76 10.36 13.97
CA LYS A 106 -8.65 9.60 15.25
C LYS A 106 -8.08 8.16 15.18
N SER A 107 -8.09 7.51 14.01
CA SER A 107 -7.81 6.09 13.74
C SER A 107 -6.33 5.76 13.64
N LEU A 108 -5.50 6.77 13.49
CA LEU A 108 -4.04 6.68 13.53
C LEU A 108 -3.52 7.60 14.64
N LYS A 109 -4.11 7.50 15.84
CA LYS A 109 -3.37 7.91 17.02
C LYS A 109 -2.23 6.91 17.18
N LEU A 110 -1.15 7.15 16.44
CA LEU A 110 0.13 6.45 16.48
C LEU A 110 0.71 6.59 17.91
N SER A 111 0.11 5.89 18.87
CA SER A 111 0.51 5.93 20.26
C SER A 111 1.60 4.90 20.46
N SER A 112 2.81 5.35 20.76
CA SER A 112 3.95 4.73 21.49
C SER A 112 4.31 3.23 21.38
N HIS A 113 3.55 2.38 20.70
CA HIS A 113 3.73 0.94 20.51
C HIS A 113 3.84 0.57 19.02
N ILE A 114 4.42 1.48 18.26
CA ILE A 114 4.29 1.54 16.80
C ILE A 114 5.20 0.55 16.05
N ASN A 115 6.15 -0.09 16.76
CA ASN A 115 6.96 -1.18 16.25
C ASN A 115 6.11 -2.43 15.99
N GLY A 116 5.39 -2.43 14.88
CA GLY A 116 4.49 -3.51 14.49
C GLY A 116 3.33 -3.08 13.62
N PHE A 117 2.92 -1.81 13.60
CA PHE A 117 1.75 -1.37 12.81
C PHE A 117 1.92 -1.70 11.33
N LEU A 118 3.00 -1.24 10.70
CA LEU A 118 3.28 -1.51 9.29
C LEU A 118 3.42 -3.01 9.01
N THR A 119 4.06 -3.76 9.91
CA THR A 119 4.16 -5.23 9.80
C THR A 119 2.77 -5.90 9.86
N SER A 120 1.91 -5.49 10.79
CA SER A 120 0.55 -6.01 10.94
C SER A 120 -0.34 -5.61 9.76
N LEU A 121 -0.18 -4.40 9.23
CA LEU A 121 -0.89 -3.89 8.06
C LEU A 121 -0.49 -4.69 6.80
N CYS A 122 0.80 -4.89 6.54
CA CYS A 122 1.28 -5.67 5.40
C CYS A 122 0.81 -7.13 5.48
N LYS A 123 0.80 -7.72 6.68
CA LYS A 123 0.22 -9.05 6.94
C LYS A 123 -1.30 -9.09 6.72
N LEU A 124 -2.02 -8.04 7.11
CA LEU A 124 -3.45 -7.94 6.88
C LEU A 124 -3.74 -7.93 5.38
N PHE A 125 -2.96 -7.15 4.64
CA PHE A 125 -3.03 -6.98 3.18
C PHE A 125 -2.46 -8.15 2.39
N LYS A 126 -1.81 -9.12 3.06
CA LYS A 126 -1.18 -10.29 2.45
C LYS A 126 -0.17 -9.91 1.37
N LEU A 127 0.57 -8.83 1.59
CA LEU A 127 1.58 -8.38 0.65
C LEU A 127 2.72 -9.40 0.56
N THR A 128 3.22 -9.64 -0.64
CA THR A 128 4.54 -10.27 -0.82
C THR A 128 5.62 -9.32 -0.30
N ARG A 129 6.85 -9.82 -0.12
CA ARG A 129 7.95 -8.96 0.37
C ARG A 129 8.23 -7.79 -0.58
N ALA A 130 8.12 -8.00 -1.89
CA ALA A 130 8.29 -6.94 -2.88
C ALA A 130 7.15 -5.92 -2.85
N GLN A 131 5.90 -6.38 -2.73
CA GLN A 131 4.74 -5.50 -2.58
C GLN A 131 4.78 -4.71 -1.25
N GLU A 132 5.25 -5.34 -0.17
CA GLU A 132 5.45 -4.70 1.13
C GLU A 132 6.44 -3.54 1.01
N LEU A 133 7.61 -3.76 0.40
CA LEU A 133 8.56 -2.67 0.19
C LEU A 133 7.98 -1.55 -0.68
N LEU A 134 7.34 -1.87 -1.81
CA LEU A 134 6.68 -0.86 -2.65
C LEU A 134 5.66 -0.04 -1.85
N PHE A 135 4.83 -0.71 -1.05
CA PHE A 135 3.81 -0.08 -0.23
C PHE A 135 4.40 0.83 0.85
N VAL A 136 5.46 0.38 1.54
CA VAL A 136 6.14 1.18 2.57
C VAL A 136 6.90 2.36 1.94
N PHE A 137 7.57 2.18 0.81
CA PHE A 137 8.20 3.28 0.06
C PHE A 137 7.17 4.31 -0.41
N ALA A 138 5.98 3.88 -0.82
CA ALA A 138 4.90 4.81 -1.14
C ALA A 138 4.54 5.67 0.08
N LEU A 139 4.26 5.03 1.23
CA LEU A 139 3.89 5.73 2.47
C LEU A 139 4.97 6.67 3.02
N ARG A 140 6.25 6.48 2.67
CA ARG A 140 7.33 7.45 2.98
C ARG A 140 7.06 8.86 2.43
N ASN A 141 6.21 8.98 1.40
CA ASN A 141 5.80 10.27 0.83
C ASN A 141 4.54 10.86 1.49
N SER A 142 4.07 10.28 2.60
CA SER A 142 2.96 10.78 3.42
C SER A 142 3.21 12.21 3.90
N ILE A 143 2.15 12.98 4.17
CA ILE A 143 2.26 14.30 4.83
C ILE A 143 2.56 14.20 6.34
N HIS A 144 2.38 13.03 6.95
CA HIS A 144 2.54 12.84 8.40
C HIS A 144 3.95 12.39 8.76
N THR A 145 4.67 13.22 9.48
CA THR A 145 6.06 12.95 9.88
C THR A 145 6.21 11.68 10.71
N GLU A 146 5.22 11.35 11.55
CA GLU A 146 5.23 10.10 12.32
C GLU A 146 5.22 8.89 11.39
N LEU A 147 4.30 8.86 10.40
CA LEU A 147 4.22 7.77 9.42
C LEU A 147 5.48 7.68 8.56
N GLN A 148 6.05 8.83 8.16
CA GLN A 148 7.35 8.86 7.47
C GLN A 148 8.45 8.19 8.30
N GLN A 149 8.56 8.52 9.59
CA GLN A 149 9.55 7.92 10.48
C GLN A 149 9.38 6.39 10.59
N LEU A 150 8.15 5.91 10.76
CA LEU A 150 7.89 4.46 10.79
C LEU A 150 8.27 3.75 9.51
N THR A 151 7.95 4.36 8.37
CA THR A 151 8.27 3.77 7.07
C THR A 151 9.78 3.67 6.89
N HIS A 152 10.52 4.68 7.34
CA HIS A 152 11.98 4.68 7.33
C HIS A 152 12.54 3.56 8.23
N GLU A 153 12.14 3.49 9.50
CA GLU A 153 12.57 2.42 10.42
C GLU A 153 12.22 1.01 9.86
N HIS A 154 11.06 0.85 9.22
CA HIS A 154 10.64 -0.40 8.61
C HIS A 154 11.46 -0.76 7.35
N ILE A 155 11.82 0.23 6.51
CA ILE A 155 12.69 0.01 5.34
C ILE A 155 14.08 -0.41 5.81
N GLU A 156 14.67 0.28 6.79
CA GLU A 156 15.99 -0.07 7.33
C GLU A 156 16.05 -1.50 7.84
N GLN A 157 14.97 -1.99 8.47
CA GLN A 157 14.90 -3.36 8.98
C GLN A 157 14.71 -4.41 7.88
N ARG A 158 13.96 -4.11 6.81
CA ARG A 158 13.55 -5.10 5.79
C ARG A 158 14.44 -5.13 4.56
N LEU A 159 15.04 -4.00 4.20
CA LEU A 159 15.82 -3.86 2.97
C LEU A 159 17.07 -4.76 2.93
N PRO A 160 17.87 -4.91 4.01
CA PRO A 160 19.03 -5.80 4.03
C PRO A 160 18.66 -7.26 3.71
N ASP A 161 17.65 -7.77 4.39
CA ASP A 161 17.16 -9.13 4.20
C ASP A 161 16.59 -9.31 2.79
N PHE A 162 15.89 -8.31 2.26
CA PHE A 162 15.36 -8.32 0.89
C PHE A 162 16.48 -8.48 -0.14
N ILE A 163 17.53 -7.65 -0.07
CA ILE A 163 18.66 -7.69 -1.02
C ILE A 163 19.43 -9.01 -0.90
N ARG A 164 19.66 -9.50 0.33
CA ARG A 164 20.33 -10.79 0.55
C ARG A 164 19.57 -11.94 -0.11
N ILE A 165 18.25 -11.97 0.04
CA ILE A 165 17.40 -13.03 -0.54
C ILE A 165 17.35 -12.89 -2.05
N ALA A 166 17.25 -11.66 -2.57
CA ALA A 166 17.22 -11.40 -4.00
C ALA A 166 18.50 -11.87 -4.72
N SER A 167 19.64 -11.85 -4.03
CA SER A 167 20.94 -12.28 -4.53
C SER A 167 21.11 -13.80 -4.61
N GLY A 168 20.16 -14.58 -4.08
CA GLY A 168 20.16 -16.04 -4.16
C GLY A 168 19.40 -16.57 -5.39
N ASP A 169 19.66 -17.83 -5.75
CA ASP A 169 19.15 -18.47 -6.98
C ASP A 169 17.61 -18.51 -7.10
N ASN A 170 16.88 -18.50 -5.98
CA ASN A 170 15.40 -18.51 -5.94
C ASN A 170 14.79 -17.19 -5.45
N GLY A 171 15.59 -16.11 -5.36
CA GLY A 171 15.18 -14.84 -4.78
C GLY A 171 13.96 -14.22 -5.43
N ILE A 172 13.82 -14.32 -6.75
CA ILE A 172 12.70 -13.74 -7.52
C ILE A 172 11.35 -14.28 -7.04
N ASN A 173 11.25 -15.60 -6.85
CA ASN A 173 10.02 -16.25 -6.41
C ASN A 173 9.76 -16.01 -4.91
N GLU A 174 10.80 -16.10 -4.07
CA GLU A 174 10.65 -15.91 -2.62
C GLU A 174 10.23 -14.49 -2.24
N LEU A 175 10.68 -13.50 -3.02
CA LEU A 175 10.31 -12.10 -2.83
C LEU A 175 8.95 -11.74 -3.43
N GLY A 176 8.39 -12.60 -4.27
CA GLY A 176 7.17 -12.33 -5.03
C GLY A 176 7.36 -11.29 -6.13
N LEU A 177 8.58 -11.17 -6.68
CA LEU A 177 8.87 -10.25 -7.78
C LEU A 177 8.15 -10.66 -9.08
N ALA A 178 7.91 -11.96 -9.28
CA ALA A 178 7.17 -12.47 -10.45
C ALA A 178 5.68 -12.08 -10.45
N GLU A 179 5.13 -11.65 -9.32
CA GLU A 179 3.72 -11.21 -9.20
C GLU A 179 3.54 -9.71 -9.49
N LEU A 180 4.64 -8.97 -9.63
CA LEU A 180 4.62 -7.55 -9.93
C LEU A 180 4.64 -7.32 -11.45
N SER A 181 4.02 -6.23 -11.90
CA SER A 181 4.21 -5.75 -13.27
C SER A 181 5.66 -5.30 -13.48
N VAL A 182 6.10 -5.29 -14.73
CA VAL A 182 7.45 -4.81 -15.09
C VAL A 182 7.67 -3.39 -14.58
N GLU A 183 6.67 -2.51 -14.70
CA GLU A 183 6.70 -1.13 -14.22
C GLU A 183 6.83 -1.04 -12.70
N ALA A 184 6.15 -1.93 -11.97
CA ALA A 184 6.22 -1.99 -10.52
C ALA A 184 7.60 -2.49 -10.03
N VAL A 185 8.18 -3.48 -10.73
CA VAL A 185 9.57 -3.92 -10.47
C VAL A 185 10.54 -2.78 -10.74
N HIS A 186 10.45 -2.10 -11.89
CA HIS A 186 11.32 -0.97 -12.21
C HIS A 186 11.19 0.16 -11.18
N SER A 187 9.96 0.48 -10.76
CA SER A 187 9.72 1.48 -9.72
C SER A 187 10.37 1.09 -8.40
N LEU A 188 10.26 -0.18 -7.99
CA LEU A 188 10.90 -0.68 -6.77
C LEU A 188 12.43 -0.52 -6.82
N VAL A 189 13.05 -0.86 -7.96
CA VAL A 189 14.51 -0.73 -8.13
C VAL A 189 14.96 0.72 -8.03
N LEU A 190 14.24 1.64 -8.68
CA LEU A 190 14.54 3.08 -8.61
C LEU A 190 14.39 3.62 -7.19
N LEU A 191 13.34 3.21 -6.48
CA LEU A 191 13.11 3.61 -5.09
C LEU A 191 14.23 3.13 -4.17
N ILE A 192 14.65 1.86 -4.32
CA ILE A 192 15.78 1.29 -3.56
C ILE A 192 17.08 2.02 -3.88
N GLN A 193 17.38 2.25 -5.16
CA GLN A 193 18.57 3.00 -5.59
C GLN A 193 18.62 4.40 -5.01
N GLN A 194 17.50 5.12 -5.08
CA GLN A 194 17.38 6.48 -4.55
C GLN A 194 17.53 6.49 -3.03
N TYR A 195 16.95 5.50 -2.34
CA TYR A 195 17.04 5.38 -0.89
C TYR A 195 18.49 5.18 -0.44
N ILE A 196 19.19 4.20 -1.04
CA ILE A 196 20.59 3.89 -0.73
C ILE A 196 21.50 5.10 -1.03
N SER A 197 21.27 5.79 -2.15
CA SER A 197 22.08 6.94 -2.55
C SER A 197 21.93 8.15 -1.62
N ASN A 198 20.73 8.39 -1.09
CA ASN A 198 20.44 9.56 -0.27
C ASN A 198 20.87 9.40 1.19
N GLU A 199 20.82 8.18 1.73
CA GLU A 199 21.01 7.94 3.16
C GLU A 199 22.42 7.46 3.53
N SER A 200 23.37 7.42 2.57
CA SER A 200 24.80 7.11 2.82
C SER A 200 24.99 5.84 3.65
N ILE A 201 24.28 4.76 3.30
CA ILE A 201 24.11 3.64 4.21
C ILE A 201 25.18 2.55 4.01
N GLU A 202 26.36 2.81 4.56
CA GLU A 202 27.53 1.92 4.47
C GLU A 202 27.46 0.60 5.26
N PRO A 203 26.37 0.21 5.95
CA PRO A 203 26.29 -1.21 6.35
C PRO A 203 24.94 -1.90 6.15
N LEU A 204 23.99 -1.39 5.35
CA LEU A 204 22.73 -2.15 5.16
C LEU A 204 22.93 -3.40 4.31
N THR A 205 23.91 -3.43 3.40
CA THR A 205 24.22 -4.60 2.55
C THR A 205 25.67 -4.57 2.13
N THR A 206 26.30 -5.74 1.94
CA THR A 206 27.62 -5.77 1.31
C THR A 206 27.51 -5.22 -0.12
N THR A 207 28.49 -4.45 -0.59
CA THR A 207 28.51 -3.91 -1.96
C THR A 207 28.33 -5.02 -3.01
N GLU A 208 28.84 -6.23 -2.69
CA GLU A 208 28.75 -7.42 -3.53
C GLU A 208 27.32 -7.96 -3.64
N ASP A 209 26.55 -8.02 -2.55
CA ASP A 209 25.15 -8.45 -2.58
C ASP A 209 24.29 -7.45 -3.37
N TYR A 210 24.60 -6.15 -3.26
CA TYR A 210 23.87 -5.13 -4.00
C TYR A 210 24.12 -5.21 -5.52
N GLU A 211 25.37 -5.40 -5.95
CA GLU A 211 25.69 -5.59 -7.36
C GLU A 211 25.05 -6.86 -7.92
N ARG A 212 25.06 -7.96 -7.17
CA ARG A 212 24.37 -9.21 -7.54
C ARG A 212 22.86 -9.01 -7.67
N PHE A 213 22.23 -8.28 -6.74
CA PHE A 213 20.82 -7.94 -6.82
C PHE A 213 20.49 -7.17 -8.11
N LEU A 214 21.27 -6.15 -8.47
CA LEU A 214 21.07 -5.41 -9.71
C LEU A 214 21.24 -6.29 -10.95
N ASP A 215 22.19 -7.23 -10.93
CA ASP A 215 22.39 -8.17 -12.02
C ASP A 215 21.25 -9.18 -12.17
N VAL A 216 20.67 -9.66 -11.07
CA VAL A 216 19.48 -10.53 -11.08
C VAL A 216 18.31 -9.81 -11.72
N LEU A 217 18.10 -8.54 -11.39
CA LEU A 217 17.02 -7.72 -11.92
C LEU A 217 17.22 -7.26 -13.37
N ARG A 218 18.47 -7.18 -13.84
CA ARG A 218 18.77 -6.87 -15.26
C ARG A 218 18.63 -8.08 -16.18
N LYS A 219 18.70 -9.29 -15.63
CA LYS A 219 18.65 -10.56 -16.38
C LYS A 219 17.25 -11.18 -16.44
N GLY A 220 16.38 -10.84 -15.48
CA GLY A 220 14.95 -11.19 -15.49
C GLY A 220 14.14 -10.20 -16.33
#